data_AF-A0A1M6EFH1-F1
#
_entry.id   AF-A0A1M6EFH1-F1
#
_cell.length_a   1.000
_cell.length_b   1.000
_cell.length_c   1.000
_cell.angle_alpha   90.00
_cell.angle_beta   90.00
_cell.angle_gamma   90.00
#
_symmetry.space_group_name_H-M   'P 1'
#
loop_
_entity.id
_entity.type
_entity.pdbx_description
1 polymer ?
#
loop_
_entity_poly.entity_id
_entity_poly.type
_entity_poly.pdbx_seq_one_letter_code
_entity_poly.pdbx_strand_id
1 'polypeptide(L)'
;MRVLQGNRSFSQVVLGTILCLSVSIPSVGIGEGNAHSPSTYVSTQIVDMDCKELKALVKRLTKSRDRTQDEMSREKASVAKFKSKIKESNQTIHRLDAEAKKTKDSKKLRQIERKKDSAQRKLDRNLKNLRDFESIYDHSKRSLKVLNNDLRIAQKTSKNKKCK
;
A
#
# COMPACT_ATOMS: atom_id res chain seq x y z
N MET A 1 -2.16 26.44 20.97
CA MET A 1 -2.20 26.08 19.54
C MET A 1 -1.46 24.77 19.34
N ARG A 2 -2.10 23.68 18.91
CA ARG A 2 -1.43 22.40 18.61
C ARG A 2 -1.28 22.28 17.10
N VAL A 3 -0.04 22.32 16.62
CA VAL A 3 0.33 22.12 15.23
C VAL A 3 0.25 20.62 14.91
N LEU A 4 -0.51 20.28 13.87
CA LEU A 4 -0.65 18.91 13.35
C LEU A 4 0.67 18.45 12.72
N GLN A 5 1.55 17.83 13.51
CA GLN A 5 2.53 16.89 13.00
C GLN A 5 1.79 15.57 12.69
N GLY A 6 1.62 15.26 11.40
CA GLY A 6 0.98 14.02 11.01
C GLY A 6 1.21 13.68 9.55
N ASN A 7 1.92 12.57 9.34
CA ASN A 7 1.84 11.71 8.15
C ASN A 7 2.74 12.02 6.94
N ARG A 8 3.94 12.58 7.15
CA ARG A 8 5.02 12.49 6.13
C ARG A 8 5.94 11.27 6.29
N SER A 9 5.85 10.52 7.39
CA SER A 9 6.77 9.40 7.67
C SER A 9 6.35 8.02 7.15
N PHE A 10 5.08 7.79 6.81
CA PHE A 10 4.62 6.41 6.53
C PHE A 10 4.97 5.93 5.11
N SER A 11 5.01 6.84 4.13
CA SER A 11 5.26 6.48 2.74
C SER A 11 6.73 6.13 2.46
N GLN A 12 7.68 6.74 3.18
CA GLN A 12 9.10 6.37 3.09
C GLN A 12 9.43 5.08 3.83
N VAL A 13 8.72 4.77 4.93
CA VAL A 13 8.94 3.52 5.66
C VAL A 13 8.46 2.31 4.86
N VAL A 14 7.31 2.39 4.19
CA VAL A 14 6.73 1.27 3.42
C VAL A 14 7.49 0.99 2.12
N LEU A 15 7.94 2.03 1.41
CA LEU A 15 8.81 1.85 0.24
C LEU A 15 10.21 1.35 0.64
N GLY A 16 10.73 1.80 1.79
CA GLY A 16 12.02 1.35 2.32
C GLY A 16 12.02 -0.11 2.80
N THR A 17 10.95 -0.60 3.43
CA THR A 17 10.88 -2.01 3.87
C THR A 17 10.69 -3.00 2.73
N ILE A 18 10.07 -2.59 1.61
CA ILE A 18 9.90 -3.46 0.44
C ILE A 18 11.19 -3.53 -0.40
N LEU A 19 11.98 -2.45 -0.43
CA LEU A 19 13.33 -2.43 -1.04
C LEU A 19 14.43 -3.05 -0.16
N CYS A 20 14.21 -3.25 1.14
CA CYS A 20 15.20 -3.87 2.04
C CYS A 20 15.30 -5.39 1.95
N LEU A 21 14.59 -6.06 1.04
CA LEU A 21 14.79 -7.51 0.78
C LEU A 21 15.92 -7.81 -0.23
N SER A 22 16.60 -6.81 -0.77
CA SER A 22 17.76 -7.00 -1.67
C SER A 22 19.15 -7.01 -1.01
N VAL A 23 19.27 -7.03 0.34
CA VAL A 23 20.57 -7.18 1.02
C VAL A 23 20.33 -7.97 2.32
N SER A 24 20.72 -9.23 2.49
CA SER A 24 22.08 -9.74 2.51
C SER A 24 22.06 -11.27 2.38
N ILE A 25 22.50 -11.78 1.23
CA ILE A 25 23.07 -13.13 1.08
C ILE A 25 24.53 -12.86 0.71
N PRO A 26 25.53 -13.51 1.35
CA PRO A 26 26.93 -13.14 1.19
C PRO A 26 27.35 -13.13 -0.29
N SER A 27 28.06 -12.06 -0.63
CA SER A 27 28.47 -11.65 -1.96
C SER A 27 29.25 -12.73 -2.70
N VAL A 28 28.74 -13.15 -3.86
CA VAL A 28 29.57 -13.64 -4.97
C VAL A 28 29.18 -12.80 -6.17
N GLY A 29 30.15 -12.09 -6.74
CA GLY A 29 29.92 -10.96 -7.64
C GLY A 29 29.26 -11.33 -8.97
N ILE A 30 28.74 -10.28 -9.64
CA ILE A 30 28.92 -9.92 -11.06
C ILE A 30 27.85 -8.85 -11.43
N GLY A 31 28.31 -7.74 -12.02
CA GLY A 31 27.63 -7.10 -13.16
C GLY A 31 26.48 -6.13 -12.90
N GLU A 32 26.68 -4.88 -13.30
CA GLU A 32 25.71 -3.80 -13.37
C GLU A 32 24.50 -4.12 -14.28
N GLY A 33 23.35 -3.48 -13.97
CA GLY A 33 22.33 -3.14 -14.96
C GLY A 33 21.24 -4.17 -15.25
N ASN A 34 20.14 -4.13 -14.49
CA ASN A 34 18.77 -3.97 -15.01
C ASN A 34 17.74 -4.19 -13.91
N ALA A 35 16.64 -3.44 -13.98
CA ALA A 35 15.46 -3.59 -13.13
C ALA A 35 14.85 -4.99 -13.26
N HIS A 36 15.38 -5.95 -12.51
CA HIS A 36 14.84 -7.30 -12.45
C HIS A 36 13.70 -7.35 -11.43
N SER A 37 12.56 -7.82 -11.93
CA SER A 37 11.37 -8.10 -11.13
C SER A 37 11.72 -9.00 -9.93
N PRO A 38 11.18 -8.75 -8.72
CA PRO A 38 11.58 -9.47 -7.50
C PRO A 38 11.24 -10.97 -7.52
N SER A 39 10.45 -11.45 -8.48
CA SER A 39 9.88 -12.80 -8.48
C SER A 39 10.79 -13.87 -9.10
N THR A 40 11.76 -13.52 -9.93
CA THR A 40 12.56 -14.53 -10.66
C THR A 40 13.77 -15.03 -9.85
N TYR A 41 14.16 -14.31 -8.79
CA TYR A 41 15.41 -14.57 -8.08
C TYR A 41 15.32 -15.67 -7.01
N VAL A 42 14.13 -15.91 -6.43
CA VAL A 42 13.94 -16.93 -5.39
C VAL A 42 13.80 -18.34 -5.97
N SER A 43 13.22 -18.48 -7.17
CA SER A 43 12.94 -19.81 -7.75
C SER A 43 14.19 -20.56 -8.21
N THR A 44 15.26 -19.89 -8.62
CA THR A 44 16.48 -20.54 -9.10
C THR A 44 17.48 -20.88 -7.99
N GLN A 45 17.50 -20.14 -6.87
CA GLN A 45 18.47 -20.35 -5.78
C GLN A 45 18.02 -21.33 -4.68
N ILE A 46 16.73 -21.69 -4.63
CA ILE A 46 16.20 -22.61 -3.60
C ILE A 46 16.73 -24.05 -3.75
N VAL A 47 17.12 -24.44 -4.97
CA VAL A 47 17.54 -25.82 -5.28
C VAL A 47 18.88 -26.17 -4.62
N ASP A 48 19.76 -25.18 -4.42
CA ASP A 48 21.10 -25.38 -3.85
C ASP A 48 21.19 -25.16 -2.33
N MET A 49 20.14 -24.60 -1.70
CA MET A 49 20.13 -24.33 -0.26
C MET A 49 20.13 -25.58 0.62
N ASP A 50 20.86 -25.56 1.73
CA ASP A 50 20.80 -26.63 2.73
C ASP A 50 19.49 -26.57 3.57
N CYS A 51 19.25 -27.59 4.42
CA CYS A 51 18.04 -27.65 5.23
C CYS A 51 17.93 -26.51 6.27
N LYS A 52 19.05 -26.00 6.80
CA LYS A 52 19.07 -24.91 7.78
C LYS A 52 18.73 -23.58 7.11
N GLU A 53 19.31 -23.33 5.96
CA GLU A 53 19.06 -22.17 5.11
C GLU A 53 17.61 -22.13 4.63
N LEU A 54 17.09 -23.28 4.19
CA LEU A 54 15.72 -23.40 3.71
C LEU A 54 14.68 -23.18 4.80
N LYS A 55 14.90 -23.70 6.03
CA LYS A 55 14.05 -23.40 7.20
C LYS A 55 14.08 -21.91 7.54
N ALA A 56 15.26 -21.29 7.51
CA ALA A 56 15.39 -19.86 7.76
C ALA A 56 14.70 -19.01 6.69
N LEU A 57 14.76 -19.43 5.42
CA LEU A 57 14.04 -18.80 4.32
C LEU A 57 12.53 -18.90 4.51
N VAL A 58 11.99 -20.09 4.79
CA VAL A 58 10.56 -20.29 5.07
C VAL A 58 10.09 -19.38 6.22
N LYS A 59 10.85 -19.30 7.31
CA LYS A 59 10.51 -18.42 8.45
C LYS A 59 10.50 -16.93 8.04
N ARG A 60 11.47 -16.49 7.25
CA ARG A 60 11.55 -15.10 6.74
C ARG A 60 10.38 -14.79 5.80
N LEU A 61 10.09 -15.67 4.85
CA LEU A 61 8.98 -15.52 3.91
C LEU A 61 7.63 -15.49 4.63
N THR A 62 7.40 -16.38 5.61
CA THR A 62 6.18 -16.37 6.44
C THR A 62 6.02 -15.05 7.17
N LYS A 63 7.08 -14.56 7.84
CA LYS A 63 7.04 -13.27 8.54
C LYS A 63 6.78 -12.09 7.60
N SER A 64 7.34 -12.14 6.38
CA SER A 64 7.08 -11.13 5.36
C SER A 64 5.62 -11.18 4.89
N ARG A 65 5.08 -12.36 4.62
CA ARG A 65 3.68 -12.60 4.26
C ARG A 65 2.73 -12.04 5.31
N ASP A 66 2.97 -12.35 6.58
CA ASP A 66 2.14 -11.88 7.70
C ASP A 66 2.11 -10.35 7.77
N ARG A 67 3.29 -9.71 7.71
CA ARG A 67 3.40 -8.24 7.70
C ARG A 67 2.67 -7.60 6.54
N THR A 68 2.88 -8.09 5.32
CA THR A 68 2.18 -7.57 4.13
C THR A 68 0.67 -7.75 4.26
N GLN A 69 0.20 -8.87 4.82
CA GLN A 69 -1.22 -9.11 5.03
C GLN A 69 -1.84 -8.16 6.08
N ASP A 70 -1.09 -7.83 7.13
CA ASP A 70 -1.51 -6.84 8.14
C ASP A 70 -1.56 -5.41 7.55
N GLU A 71 -0.56 -5.04 6.75
CA GLU A 71 -0.51 -3.75 6.05
C GLU A 71 -1.69 -3.60 5.08
N MET A 72 -1.96 -4.63 4.28
CA MET A 72 -3.13 -4.67 3.39
C MET A 72 -4.45 -4.47 4.14
N SER A 73 -4.57 -5.01 5.35
CA SER A 73 -5.78 -4.84 6.16
C SER A 73 -5.98 -3.38 6.59
N ARG A 74 -4.90 -2.67 6.93
CA ARG A 74 -4.92 -1.24 7.26
C ARG A 74 -5.17 -0.36 6.03
N GLU A 75 -4.59 -0.72 4.89
CA GLU A 75 -4.82 -0.05 3.60
C GLU A 75 -6.27 -0.17 3.18
N LYS A 76 -6.87 -1.37 3.27
CA LYS A 76 -8.29 -1.60 2.99
C LYS A 76 -9.20 -0.71 3.86
N ALA A 77 -8.89 -0.59 5.15
CA ALA A 77 -9.62 0.31 6.05
C ALA A 77 -9.47 1.78 5.63
N SER A 78 -8.29 2.19 5.17
CA SER A 78 -8.03 3.55 4.68
C SER A 78 -8.80 3.85 3.39
N VAL A 79 -8.85 2.91 2.44
CA VAL A 79 -9.66 3.00 1.22
C VAL A 79 -11.14 3.21 1.58
N ALA A 80 -11.68 2.40 2.49
CA ALA A 80 -13.07 2.54 2.94
C ALA A 80 -13.35 3.91 3.58
N LYS A 81 -12.42 4.39 4.42
CA LYS A 81 -12.51 5.71 5.06
C LYS A 81 -12.53 6.84 4.02
N PHE A 82 -11.69 6.80 2.99
CA PHE A 82 -11.71 7.84 1.95
C PHE A 82 -12.97 7.78 1.11
N LYS A 83 -13.49 6.59 0.79
CA LYS A 83 -14.80 6.44 0.11
C LYS A 83 -15.94 7.08 0.91
N SER A 84 -15.98 6.91 2.24
CA SER A 84 -16.96 7.59 3.10
C SER A 84 -16.82 9.12 3.02
N LYS A 85 -15.60 9.64 3.19
CA LYS A 85 -15.34 11.09 3.13
C LYS A 85 -15.69 11.72 1.79
N ILE A 86 -15.48 11.00 0.69
CA ILE A 86 -15.87 11.42 -0.66
C ILE A 86 -17.40 11.52 -0.75
N LYS A 87 -18.11 10.50 -0.27
CA LYS A 87 -19.59 10.50 -0.23
C LYS A 87 -20.13 11.68 0.58
N GLU A 88 -19.58 11.92 1.76
CA GLU A 88 -19.93 13.07 2.61
C GLU A 88 -19.67 14.40 1.91
N SER A 89 -18.49 14.56 1.28
CA SER A 89 -18.13 15.79 0.57
C SER A 89 -19.07 16.06 -0.61
N ASN A 90 -19.41 15.02 -1.38
CA ASN A 90 -20.39 15.11 -2.47
C ASN A 90 -21.77 15.54 -1.96
N GLN A 91 -22.24 14.95 -0.85
CA GLN A 91 -23.52 15.35 -0.24
C GLN A 91 -23.48 16.82 0.23
N THR A 92 -22.37 17.28 0.81
CA THR A 92 -22.22 18.68 1.19
C THR A 92 -22.27 19.61 -0.03
N ILE A 93 -21.56 19.29 -1.11
CA ILE A 93 -21.58 20.07 -2.36
C ILE A 93 -23.00 20.13 -2.91
N HIS A 94 -23.70 18.99 -3.00
CA HIS A 94 -25.07 18.94 -3.49
C HIS A 94 -26.05 19.79 -2.65
N ARG A 95 -25.91 19.77 -1.32
CA ARG A 95 -26.71 20.62 -0.43
C ARG A 95 -26.43 22.11 -0.67
N LEU A 96 -25.16 22.49 -0.81
CA LEU A 96 -24.77 23.87 -1.08
C LEU A 96 -25.26 24.34 -2.45
N ASP A 97 -25.20 23.49 -3.48
CA ASP A 97 -25.77 23.79 -4.80
C ASP A 97 -27.29 24.01 -4.74
N ALA A 98 -28.01 23.19 -3.97
CA ALA A 98 -29.43 23.37 -3.76
C ALA A 98 -29.75 24.66 -2.98
N GLU A 99 -28.92 25.02 -1.99
CA GLU A 99 -29.06 26.29 -1.24
C GLU A 99 -28.78 27.51 -2.12
N ALA A 100 -27.76 27.44 -2.97
CA ALA A 100 -27.42 28.50 -3.93
C ALA A 100 -28.59 28.79 -4.88
N LYS A 101 -29.21 27.74 -5.45
CA LYS A 101 -30.35 27.87 -6.37
C LYS A 101 -31.57 28.55 -5.75
N LYS A 102 -31.76 28.43 -4.43
CA LYS A 102 -32.90 29.01 -3.71
C LYS A 102 -32.64 30.42 -3.17
N THR A 103 -31.38 30.83 -3.11
CA THR A 103 -30.97 32.08 -2.47
C THR A 103 -30.97 33.22 -3.49
N LYS A 104 -31.73 34.28 -3.20
CA LYS A 104 -31.73 35.53 -3.99
C LYS A 104 -30.78 36.61 -3.41
N ASP A 105 -30.27 36.41 -2.21
CA ASP A 105 -29.33 37.32 -1.54
C ASP A 105 -27.90 37.07 -2.07
N SER A 106 -27.32 38.10 -2.69
CA SER A 106 -25.98 38.05 -3.30
C SER A 106 -24.85 37.87 -2.30
N LYS A 107 -24.97 38.37 -1.06
CA LYS A 107 -23.97 38.16 0.01
C LYS A 107 -24.00 36.71 0.47
N LYS A 108 -25.20 36.18 0.69
CA LYS A 108 -25.39 34.78 1.08
C LYS A 108 -24.94 33.83 -0.03
N LEU A 109 -25.23 34.14 -1.30
CA LEU A 109 -24.78 33.38 -2.46
C LEU A 109 -23.25 33.28 -2.51
N ARG A 110 -22.53 34.41 -2.39
CA ARG A 110 -21.05 34.41 -2.31
C ARG A 110 -20.50 33.57 -1.16
N GLN A 111 -21.19 33.54 -0.01
CA GLN A 111 -20.78 32.70 1.10
C GLN A 111 -20.96 31.21 0.80
N ILE A 112 -22.07 30.84 0.14
CA ILE A 112 -22.35 29.47 -0.29
C ILE A 112 -21.29 29.01 -1.32
N GLU A 113 -20.97 29.85 -2.30
CA GLU A 113 -19.92 29.58 -3.30
C GLU A 113 -18.57 29.31 -2.64
N ARG A 114 -18.14 30.16 -1.68
CA ARG A 114 -16.89 29.93 -0.93
C ARG A 114 -16.91 28.61 -0.14
N LYS A 115 -18.03 28.26 0.47
CA LYS A 115 -18.18 26.98 1.19
C LYS A 115 -18.10 25.80 0.22
N LYS A 116 -18.72 25.92 -0.95
CA LYS A 116 -18.69 24.92 -2.01
C LYS A 116 -17.26 24.73 -2.53
N ASP A 117 -16.54 25.80 -2.82
CA ASP A 117 -15.13 25.72 -3.24
C ASP A 117 -14.25 25.04 -2.19
N SER A 118 -14.49 25.31 -0.91
CA SER A 118 -13.79 24.63 0.19
C SER A 118 -14.13 23.14 0.25
N ALA A 119 -15.39 22.77 0.06
CA ALA A 119 -15.84 21.37 -0.01
C ALA A 119 -15.26 20.65 -1.24
N GLN A 120 -15.23 21.31 -2.40
CA GLN A 120 -14.62 20.79 -3.63
C GLN A 120 -13.13 20.51 -3.44
N ARG A 121 -12.37 21.45 -2.87
CA ARG A 121 -10.94 21.20 -2.57
C ARG A 121 -10.73 20.05 -1.59
N LYS A 122 -11.65 19.83 -0.63
CA LYS A 122 -11.59 18.66 0.27
C LYS A 122 -11.90 17.37 -0.50
N LEU A 123 -12.89 17.38 -1.37
CA LEU A 123 -13.24 16.26 -2.24
C LEU A 123 -12.05 15.86 -3.12
N ASP A 124 -11.42 16.82 -3.81
CA ASP A 124 -10.28 16.57 -4.70
C ASP A 124 -9.10 15.95 -3.94
N ARG A 125 -8.80 16.44 -2.72
CA ARG A 125 -7.78 15.85 -1.85
C ARG A 125 -8.13 14.42 -1.44
N ASN A 126 -9.40 14.16 -1.08
CA ASN A 126 -9.82 12.82 -0.71
C ASN A 126 -9.79 11.85 -1.91
N LEU A 127 -10.14 12.31 -3.12
CA LEU A 127 -10.02 11.54 -4.36
C LEU A 127 -8.58 11.21 -4.70
N LYS A 128 -7.66 12.18 -4.54
CA LYS A 128 -6.22 11.92 -4.67
C LYS A 128 -5.76 10.85 -3.68
N ASN A 129 -6.05 11.04 -2.40
CA ASN A 129 -5.68 10.06 -1.37
C ASN A 129 -6.28 8.67 -1.67
N LEU A 130 -7.54 8.61 -2.10
CA LEU A 130 -8.17 7.34 -2.46
C LEU A 130 -7.36 6.61 -3.55
N ARG A 131 -7.00 7.31 -4.64
CA ARG A 131 -6.19 6.74 -5.71
C ARG A 131 -4.82 6.25 -5.22
N ASP A 132 -4.16 7.05 -4.39
CA ASP A 132 -2.86 6.69 -3.82
C ASP A 132 -2.97 5.39 -2.98
N PHE A 133 -3.98 5.29 -2.11
CA PHE A 133 -4.20 4.12 -1.26
C PHE A 133 -4.70 2.90 -2.04
N GLU A 134 -5.52 3.06 -3.08
CA GLU A 134 -5.93 1.96 -3.97
C GLU A 134 -4.72 1.41 -4.74
N SER A 135 -3.84 2.29 -5.24
CA SER A 135 -2.60 1.88 -5.90
C SER A 135 -1.67 1.11 -4.97
N ILE A 136 -1.52 1.57 -3.72
CA ILE A 136 -0.72 0.86 -2.70
C ILE A 136 -1.35 -0.51 -2.41
N TYR A 137 -2.66 -0.57 -2.18
CA TYR A 137 -3.36 -1.82 -1.88
C TYR A 137 -3.20 -2.86 -3.01
N ASP A 138 -3.30 -2.42 -4.26
CA ASP A 138 -3.10 -3.29 -5.42
C ASP A 138 -1.64 -3.76 -5.55
N HIS A 139 -0.67 -2.89 -5.21
CA HIS A 139 0.73 -3.30 -5.13
C HIS A 139 0.95 -4.34 -4.05
N SER A 140 0.47 -4.10 -2.82
CA SER A 140 0.56 -5.04 -1.70
C SER A 140 -0.10 -6.38 -2.03
N LYS A 141 -1.24 -6.38 -2.73
CA LYS A 141 -1.91 -7.59 -3.22
C LYS A 141 -1.05 -8.39 -4.19
N ARG A 142 -0.36 -7.72 -5.12
CA ARG A 142 0.59 -8.39 -6.04
C ARG A 142 1.79 -8.96 -5.29
N SER A 143 2.38 -8.20 -4.39
CA SER A 143 3.50 -8.64 -3.55
C SER A 143 3.13 -9.85 -2.69
N LEU A 144 1.95 -9.86 -2.10
CA LEU A 144 1.45 -11.00 -1.32
C LEU A 144 1.29 -12.26 -2.20
N LYS A 145 0.84 -12.12 -3.45
CA LYS A 145 0.75 -13.23 -4.40
C LYS A 145 2.12 -13.85 -4.70
N VAL A 146 3.14 -13.01 -4.91
CA VAL A 146 4.52 -13.45 -5.12
C VAL A 146 5.06 -14.15 -3.87
N LEU A 147 4.95 -13.51 -2.69
CA LEU A 147 5.38 -14.09 -1.42
C LEU A 147 4.73 -15.45 -1.13
N ASN A 148 3.43 -15.59 -1.41
CA ASN A 148 2.73 -16.87 -1.25
C ASN A 148 3.25 -17.94 -2.21
N ASN A 149 3.59 -17.56 -3.45
CA ASN A 149 4.18 -18.49 -4.41
C ASN A 149 5.57 -18.94 -3.98
N ASP A 150 6.43 -18.00 -3.56
CA ASP A 150 7.79 -18.29 -3.09
C ASP A 150 7.78 -19.16 -1.84
N LEU A 151 6.89 -18.84 -0.88
CA LEU A 151 6.70 -19.64 0.32
C LEU A 151 6.26 -21.07 -0.04
N ARG A 152 5.34 -21.23 -1.00
CA ARG A 152 4.90 -22.54 -1.49
C ARG A 152 6.05 -23.34 -2.11
N ILE A 153 6.90 -22.70 -2.92
CA ILE A 153 8.07 -23.34 -3.54
C ILE A 153 9.08 -23.76 -2.47
N ALA A 154 9.40 -22.87 -1.52
CA ALA A 154 10.32 -23.16 -0.42
C ALA A 154 9.83 -24.31 0.46
N GLN A 155 8.54 -24.32 0.81
CA GLN A 155 7.93 -25.41 1.59
C GLN A 155 7.94 -26.73 0.83
N LYS A 156 7.63 -26.73 -0.48
CA LYS A 156 7.68 -27.94 -1.32
C LYS A 156 9.10 -28.49 -1.39
N THR A 157 10.09 -27.62 -1.58
CA THR A 157 11.50 -28.02 -1.63
C THR A 157 11.97 -28.56 -0.28
N SER A 158 11.55 -27.95 0.83
CA SER A 158 11.88 -28.42 2.18
C SER A 158 11.34 -29.82 2.45
N LYS A 159 10.12 -30.10 1.98
CA LYS A 159 9.51 -31.44 2.05
C LYS A 159 10.28 -32.44 1.19
N ASN A 160 10.62 -32.08 -0.04
CA ASN A 160 11.37 -32.95 -0.96
C ASN A 160 12.75 -33.31 -0.42
N LYS A 161 13.47 -32.36 0.18
CA LYS A 161 14.76 -32.58 0.83
C LYS A 161 14.67 -33.28 2.19
N LYS A 162 13.46 -33.66 2.64
CA LYS A 162 13.20 -34.28 3.96
C LYS A 162 13.80 -33.47 5.11
N CYS A 163 13.82 -32.15 5.00
CA CYS A 163 14.25 -31.25 6.06
C CYS A 163 13.19 -31.28 7.18
N LYS A 164 13.28 -32.27 8.08
CA LYS A 164 12.49 -32.36 9.32
C LYS A 164 12.96 -31.29 10.29
#